data_AF-A0A3Q0IR85-F1
#
_entry.id   AF-A0A3Q0IR85-F1
#
_cell.length_a   1.000
_cell.length_b   1.000
_cell.length_c   1.000
_cell.angle_alpha   90.00
_cell.angle_beta   90.00
_cell.angle_gamma   90.00
#
_symmetry.space_group_name_H-M   'P 1'
#
loop_
_entity.id
_entity.type
_entity.pdbx_description
1 polymer ?
#
loop_
_entity_poly.entity_id
_entity_poly.type
_entity_poly.pdbx_seq_one_letter_code
_entity_poly.pdbx_strand_id
1 'polypeptide(L)'
;MSCVAGQSGETTVLAELKTILAGDKIDAVICVAGGWAGGNAAAKDFVKSADIMWRQSVWSSVLAATIAANHLKPGGLVSLPGAKPALEGTPGGIA
;
A
#
# COMPACT_ATOMS: atom_id res chain seq x y z
N MET A 1 10.37 -18.44 -10.22
CA MET A 1 9.38 -18.09 -9.17
C MET A 1 9.58 -16.61 -8.85
N SER A 2 8.89 -15.73 -9.57
CA SER A 2 9.21 -14.30 -9.68
C SER A 2 8.53 -13.45 -8.60
N CYS A 3 9.31 -12.92 -7.67
CA CYS A 3 8.92 -11.80 -6.79
C CYS A 3 9.00 -10.44 -7.53
N VAL A 4 8.74 -10.41 -8.84
CA VAL A 4 9.13 -9.29 -9.73
C VAL A 4 8.07 -8.19 -9.81
N ALA A 5 6.81 -8.46 -9.46
CA ALA A 5 5.72 -7.49 -9.60
C ALA A 5 5.82 -6.30 -8.63
N GLY A 6 6.40 -6.47 -7.44
CA GLY A 6 6.61 -5.38 -6.47
C GLY A 6 7.82 -4.51 -6.79
N GLN A 7 8.96 -5.13 -7.12
CA GLN A 7 10.23 -4.43 -7.38
C GLN A 7 10.20 -3.56 -8.65
N SER A 8 9.50 -4.01 -9.71
CA SER A 8 9.41 -3.25 -10.96
C SER A 8 8.60 -1.97 -10.78
N GLY A 9 7.49 -2.02 -10.05
CA GLY A 9 6.62 -0.86 -9.83
C GLY A 9 7.26 0.19 -8.93
N GLU A 10 7.90 -0.24 -7.84
CA GLU A 10 8.61 0.64 -6.91
C GLU A 10 9.70 1.46 -7.61
N THR A 11 10.53 0.79 -8.41
CA THR A 11 11.65 1.44 -9.12
C THR A 11 11.15 2.49 -10.11
N THR A 12 10.08 2.20 -10.86
CA THR A 12 9.47 3.14 -11.81
C THR A 12 8.93 4.38 -11.09
N VAL A 13 8.14 4.19 -10.02
CA VAL A 13 7.54 5.30 -9.28
C VAL A 13 8.59 6.21 -8.67
N LEU A 14 9.67 5.66 -8.09
CA LEU A 14 10.75 6.46 -7.53
C LEU A 14 11.51 7.25 -8.61
N ALA A 15 11.71 6.67 -9.80
CA ALA A 15 12.36 7.35 -10.91
C ALA A 15 11.51 8.53 -11.43
N GLU A 16 10.21 8.33 -11.56
CA GLU A 16 9.26 9.38 -11.97
C GLU A 16 9.19 10.49 -10.93
N LEU A 17 9.07 10.15 -9.64
CA LEU A 17 9.04 11.14 -8.56
C LEU A 17 10.34 11.95 -8.47
N LYS A 18 11.50 11.31 -8.66
CA LYS A 18 12.78 12.03 -8.72
C LYS A 18 12.79 13.07 -9.84
N THR A 19 12.18 12.74 -10.98
CA THR A 19 12.07 13.64 -12.13
C THR A 19 11.10 14.79 -11.84
N ILE A 20 9.91 14.49 -11.30
CA ILE A 20 8.86 15.48 -11.01
C ILE A 20 9.28 16.44 -9.90
N LEU A 21 9.89 15.93 -8.84
CA LEU A 21 10.28 16.73 -7.68
C LEU A 21 11.53 17.56 -7.92
N ALA A 22 12.36 17.22 -8.92
CA ALA A 22 13.57 17.96 -9.28
C ALA A 22 14.51 18.28 -8.09
N GLY A 23 14.53 17.43 -7.07
CA GLY A 23 15.32 17.60 -5.83
C GLY A 23 14.54 18.13 -4.64
N ASP A 24 13.33 18.67 -4.83
CA ASP A 24 12.47 19.11 -3.75
C ASP A 24 11.97 17.92 -2.90
N LYS A 25 11.73 18.23 -1.63
CA LYS A 25 11.14 17.30 -0.66
C LYS A 25 9.67 17.64 -0.45
N ILE A 26 8.87 16.65 -0.11
CA ILE A 26 7.43 16.79 0.13
C ILE A 26 7.12 16.90 1.63
N ASP A 27 6.05 17.60 1.96
CA ASP A 27 5.58 17.76 3.35
C ASP A 27 4.73 16.59 3.83
N ALA A 28 4.06 15.89 2.91
CA ALA A 28 3.21 14.76 3.25
C ALA A 28 3.16 13.70 2.14
N VAL A 29 2.99 12.44 2.55
CA VAL A 29 2.55 11.33 1.72
C VAL A 29 1.20 10.84 2.25
N ILE A 30 0.18 10.89 1.40
CA ILE A 30 -1.19 10.49 1.76
C ILE A 30 -1.58 9.30 0.89
N CYS A 31 -1.50 8.10 1.45
CA CYS A 31 -1.97 6.89 0.79
C CYS A 31 -3.47 6.72 1.07
N VAL A 32 -4.27 6.79 0.01
CA VAL A 32 -5.72 6.55 0.05
C VAL A 32 -6.13 5.33 -0.77
N ALA A 33 -5.14 4.61 -1.30
CA ALA A 33 -5.37 3.38 -2.05
C ALA A 33 -5.82 2.26 -1.10
N GLY A 34 -6.77 1.47 -1.56
CA GLY A 34 -7.33 0.38 -0.79
C GLY A 34 -8.60 -0.13 -1.45
N GLY A 35 -9.29 -1.01 -0.73
CA GLY A 35 -10.57 -1.54 -1.13
C GLY A 35 -10.97 -2.67 -0.19
N TRP A 36 -12.08 -3.33 -0.49
CA TRP A 36 -12.63 -4.35 0.38
C TRP A 36 -13.08 -5.58 -0.40
N ALA A 37 -12.82 -6.76 0.17
CA ALA A 37 -13.42 -8.02 -0.26
C ALA A 37 -13.90 -8.80 0.97
N GLY A 38 -15.15 -9.23 0.91
CA GLY A 38 -15.74 -10.10 1.92
C GLY A 38 -15.35 -11.56 1.74
N GLY A 39 -15.72 -12.37 2.72
CA GLY A 39 -15.52 -13.81 2.70
C GLY A 39 -14.87 -14.32 3.98
N ASN A 40 -14.96 -15.62 4.17
CA ASN A 40 -14.31 -16.34 5.26
C ASN A 40 -13.33 -17.37 4.68
N ALA A 41 -12.59 -18.05 5.56
CA ALA A 41 -11.59 -19.04 5.16
C ALA A 41 -12.15 -20.25 4.37
N ALA A 42 -13.46 -20.49 4.41
CA ALA A 42 -14.13 -21.56 3.65
C ALA A 42 -14.66 -21.10 2.29
N ALA A 43 -14.55 -19.81 1.94
CA ALA A 43 -15.01 -19.29 0.66
C ALA A 43 -14.14 -19.81 -0.50
N LYS A 44 -14.78 -20.20 -1.61
CA LYS A 44 -14.07 -20.70 -2.81
C LYS A 44 -13.05 -19.71 -3.37
N ASP A 45 -13.34 -18.41 -3.27
CA ASP A 45 -12.49 -17.33 -3.77
C ASP A 45 -11.58 -16.72 -2.69
N PHE A 46 -11.43 -17.36 -1.52
CA PHE A 46 -10.67 -16.79 -0.39
C PHE A 46 -9.26 -16.32 -0.78
N VAL A 47 -8.49 -17.16 -1.48
CA VAL A 47 -7.11 -16.84 -1.91
C VAL A 47 -7.10 -15.65 -2.89
N LYS A 48 -8.06 -15.61 -3.81
CA LYS A 48 -8.18 -14.53 -4.79
C LYS A 48 -8.51 -13.20 -4.09
N SER A 49 -9.47 -13.22 -3.18
CA SER A 49 -9.86 -12.03 -2.41
C SER A 49 -8.71 -11.53 -1.52
N ALA A 50 -7.94 -12.43 -0.89
CA ALA A 50 -6.75 -12.07 -0.12
C ALA A 50 -5.64 -11.45 -0.97
N ASP A 51 -5.35 -12.01 -2.15
CA ASP A 51 -4.35 -11.43 -3.08
C ASP A 51 -4.74 -10.01 -3.52
N ILE A 52 -6.03 -9.76 -3.80
CA ILE A 52 -6.51 -8.42 -4.13
C ILE A 52 -6.33 -7.46 -2.94
N MET A 53 -6.69 -7.88 -1.71
CA MET A 53 -6.54 -7.01 -0.52
C MET A 53 -5.08 -6.64 -0.27
N TRP A 54 -4.17 -7.59 -0.39
CA TRP A 54 -2.73 -7.33 -0.25
C TRP A 54 -2.21 -6.36 -1.30
N ARG A 55 -2.60 -6.52 -2.56
CA ARG A 55 -2.14 -5.63 -3.64
C ARG A 55 -2.66 -4.20 -3.49
N GLN A 56 -3.92 -4.03 -3.12
CA GLN A 56 -4.51 -2.68 -3.09
C GLN A 56 -4.28 -1.94 -1.77
N SER A 57 -4.10 -2.65 -0.65
CA SER A 57 -3.95 -2.04 0.68
C SER A 57 -2.51 -2.09 1.19
N VAL A 58 -1.86 -3.26 1.14
CA VAL A 58 -0.53 -3.45 1.73
C VAL A 58 0.56 -2.90 0.81
N TRP A 59 0.55 -3.27 -0.47
CA TRP A 59 1.61 -2.85 -1.40
C TRP A 59 1.63 -1.34 -1.62
N SER A 60 0.46 -0.72 -1.74
CA SER A 60 0.33 0.73 -1.86
C SER A 60 0.83 1.46 -0.61
N SER A 61 0.58 0.92 0.58
CA SER A 61 1.09 1.45 1.85
C SER A 61 2.61 1.32 1.97
N VAL A 62 3.17 0.19 1.56
CA VAL A 62 4.63 -0.02 1.53
C VAL A 62 5.28 0.96 0.56
N LEU A 63 4.73 1.13 -0.64
CA LEU A 63 5.24 2.10 -1.62
C LEU A 63 5.17 3.53 -1.08
N ALA A 64 4.07 3.93 -0.44
CA ALA A 64 3.95 5.22 0.21
C ALA A 64 5.01 5.44 1.29
N ALA A 65 5.30 4.41 2.09
CA ALA A 65 6.37 4.45 3.08
C ALA A 65 7.76 4.58 2.43
N THR A 66 8.03 3.88 1.32
CA THR A 66 9.28 4.01 0.55
C THR A 66 9.43 5.42 -0.03
N ILE A 67 8.36 6.00 -0.58
CA ILE A 67 8.38 7.39 -1.08
C ILE A 67 8.71 8.34 0.07
N ALA A 68 8.06 8.17 1.22
CA ALA A 68 8.30 8.99 2.40
C ALA A 68 9.76 8.90 2.86
N ALA A 69 10.33 7.69 2.93
CA ALA A 69 11.73 7.48 3.32
C ALA A 69 12.74 8.21 2.41
N ASN A 70 12.41 8.38 1.13
CA ASN A 70 13.30 9.02 0.14
C ASN A 70 13.03 10.50 -0.09
N HIS A 71 11.80 10.98 0.10
CA HIS A 71 11.37 12.30 -0.37
C HIS A 71 10.70 13.17 0.71
N LEU A 72 10.37 12.64 1.89
CA LEU A 72 9.71 13.43 2.93
C LEU A 72 10.69 14.38 3.65
N LYS A 73 10.22 15.57 4.00
CA LYS A 73 10.94 16.50 4.86
C LYS A 73 11.00 15.98 6.31
N PRO A 74 12.02 16.38 7.10
CA PRO A 74 11.98 16.20 8.55
C PRO A 74 10.71 16.84 9.14
N GLY A 75 9.99 16.10 9.99
CA GLY A 75 8.71 16.54 10.55
C GLY A 75 7.51 16.44 9.60
N GLY A 76 7.68 15.89 8.40
CA GLY A 76 6.58 15.64 7.46
C GLY A 76 5.64 14.52 7.93
N LEU A 77 4.51 14.38 7.23
CA LEU A 77 3.43 13.45 7.57
C LEU A 77 3.37 12.26 6.62
N VAL A 78 3.14 11.06 7.16
CA VAL A 78 2.71 9.89 6.39
C VAL A 78 1.36 9.43 6.91
N SER A 79 0.37 9.37 6.02
CA SER A 79 -0.96 8.84 6.31
C SER A 79 -1.18 7.56 5.52
N LEU A 80 -1.48 6.47 6.23
CA LEU A 80 -1.77 5.16 5.65
C LEU A 80 -3.22 4.76 5.97
N PRO A 81 -3.93 4.11 5.04
CA PRO A 81 -5.29 3.68 5.26
C PRO A 81 -5.29 2.45 6.18
N GLY A 82 -6.17 2.47 7.18
CA GLY A 82 -6.43 1.34 8.07
C GLY A 82 -7.93 1.07 8.17
N ALA A 83 -8.29 -0.02 8.84
CA ALA A 83 -9.68 -0.40 9.05
C ALA A 83 -9.92 -0.71 10.52
N LYS A 84 -10.88 -0.02 11.16
CA LYS A 84 -11.27 -0.29 12.56
C LYS A 84 -11.63 -1.76 12.82
N PRO A 85 -12.34 -2.48 11.93
CA PRO A 85 -12.65 -3.90 12.15
C PRO A 85 -11.42 -4.80 12.24
N ALA A 86 -10.29 -4.43 11.61
CA ALA A 86 -9.07 -5.23 11.62
C ALA A 86 -8.32 -5.20 12.96
N LEU A 87 -8.82 -4.44 13.95
CA LEU A 87 -8.31 -4.47 15.33
C LEU A 87 -8.78 -5.72 16.10
N GLU A 88 -9.79 -6.41 15.58
CA GLU A 88 -10.34 -7.65 16.13
C GLU A 88 -10.38 -8.74 15.04
N GLY A 89 -10.84 -9.94 15.39
CA GLY A 89 -11.07 -10.98 14.39
C GLY A 89 -12.14 -10.57 13.37
N THR A 90 -11.84 -10.71 12.08
CA THR A 90 -12.75 -10.35 10.97
C THR A 90 -13.29 -11.61 10.26
N PRO A 91 -14.13 -12.45 10.88
CA PRO A 91 -14.54 -13.74 10.31
C PRO A 91 -15.34 -13.63 9.00
N GLY A 92 -15.92 -12.47 8.69
CA GLY A 92 -16.69 -12.22 7.46
C GLY A 92 -15.99 -11.32 6.43
N GLY A 93 -14.79 -10.83 6.73
CA GLY A 93 -14.08 -9.88 5.88
C GLY A 93 -12.59 -10.17 5.84
N ILE A 94 -12.01 -10.08 4.66
CA ILE A 94 -10.56 -10.22 4.49
C ILE A 94 -9.98 -8.82 4.67
N ALA A 95 -9.18 -8.66 5.71
CA ALA A 95 -8.45 -7.44 6.01
C ALA A 95 -7.15 -7.37 5.21
#